data_AF-A0A1E1JQ95-F1
#
_entry.id   AF-A0A1E1JQ95-F1
#
_cell.length_a   1.000
_cell.length_b   1.000
_cell.length_c   1.000
_cell.angle_alpha   90.00
_cell.angle_beta   90.00
_cell.angle_gamma   90.00
#
_symmetry.space_group_name_H-M   'P 1'
#
loop_
_entity.id
_entity.type
_entity.pdbx_description
1 polymer ?
#
loop_
_entity_poly.entity_id
_entity_poly.type
_entity_poly.pdbx_seq_one_letter_code
_entity_poly.pdbx_strand_id
1 'polypeptide(L)'
;MIWNFWYATSVDYYQLHEAIDFFSDHWLSTLARACTNKAAGYGCQYPLQKLWINWVFQDARTFKRMSGSFVQAGTDGFDSSDGSDTSTEIMKEKVDQLPIPSSILDTIKLYRNHIISDTIEVIHELITKYSETETCCTASTMVKSSRRSCDAIALGYLIKGAQSAKIWSMPTQPYDFSYEVLTYAIRSLKVKSLCCSDKIGSPGTHDAHAIMSHIMLRIKNAPCITKYDESQDSRTIWPLDGLEINDFLPKDRNKKRG
;
A
#
# COMPACT_ATOMS: atom_id res chain seq x y z
N MET A 1 -18.49 -17.32 -9.97
CA MET A 1 -17.23 -17.21 -9.21
C MET A 1 -17.03 -18.40 -8.28
N ILE A 2 -18.06 -18.85 -7.56
CA ILE A 2 -18.05 -20.02 -6.65
C ILE A 2 -17.44 -21.30 -7.26
N TRP A 3 -17.84 -21.70 -8.47
CA TRP A 3 -17.26 -22.88 -9.15
C TRP A 3 -15.75 -22.77 -9.38
N ASN A 4 -15.27 -21.55 -9.64
CA ASN A 4 -13.86 -21.32 -9.92
C ASN A 4 -13.00 -21.37 -8.67
N PHE A 5 -13.59 -20.92 -7.56
CA PHE A 5 -12.99 -21.06 -6.24
C PHE A 5 -12.83 -22.52 -5.85
N TRP A 6 -13.88 -23.34 -5.97
CA TRP A 6 -13.79 -24.77 -5.69
C TRP A 6 -12.77 -25.48 -6.57
N TYR A 7 -12.69 -25.11 -7.86
CA TYR A 7 -11.66 -25.62 -8.74
C TYR A 7 -10.24 -25.31 -8.24
N ALA A 8 -9.96 -24.05 -7.88
CA ALA A 8 -8.66 -23.68 -7.32
C ALA A 8 -8.35 -24.41 -6.01
N THR A 9 -9.34 -24.53 -5.12
CA THR A 9 -9.21 -25.29 -3.87
C THR A 9 -8.91 -26.75 -4.12
N SER A 10 -9.58 -27.40 -5.07
CA SER A 10 -9.30 -28.79 -5.45
C SER A 10 -7.91 -28.95 -6.07
N VAL A 11 -7.51 -28.02 -6.92
CA VAL A 11 -6.18 -28.01 -7.54
C VAL A 11 -5.07 -27.94 -6.49
N ASP A 12 -5.21 -27.05 -5.52
CA ASP A 12 -4.26 -26.91 -4.42
C ASP A 12 -4.28 -28.17 -3.53
N TYR A 13 -5.46 -28.61 -3.10
CA TYR A 13 -5.63 -29.77 -2.22
C TYR A 13 -5.05 -31.07 -2.81
N TYR A 14 -5.34 -31.34 -4.08
CA TYR A 14 -4.86 -32.56 -4.77
C TYR A 14 -3.52 -32.37 -5.49
N GLN A 15 -2.89 -31.19 -5.38
CA GLN A 15 -1.62 -30.87 -6.03
C GLN A 15 -1.62 -31.08 -7.56
N LEU A 16 -2.74 -30.76 -8.23
CA LEU A 16 -2.96 -31.05 -9.66
C LEU A 16 -2.37 -30.00 -10.61
N HIS A 17 -1.46 -29.15 -10.14
CA HIS A 17 -0.92 -28.01 -10.90
C HIS A 17 -0.33 -28.41 -12.25
N GLU A 18 0.41 -29.52 -12.32
CA GLU A 18 0.98 -30.02 -13.58
C GLU A 18 -0.09 -30.58 -14.54
N ALA A 19 -1.11 -31.25 -13.99
CA ALA A 19 -2.16 -31.88 -14.78
C ALA A 19 -3.08 -30.86 -15.47
N ILE A 20 -3.20 -29.67 -14.89
CA ILE A 20 -4.09 -28.61 -15.37
C ILE A 20 -3.35 -27.48 -16.10
N ASP A 21 -2.02 -27.51 -16.13
CA ASP A 21 -1.16 -26.43 -16.64
C ASP A 21 -1.63 -25.97 -18.03
N PHE A 22 -1.84 -26.94 -18.92
CA PHE A 22 -2.33 -26.73 -20.29
C PHE A 22 -3.67 -25.97 -20.40
N PHE A 23 -4.58 -26.11 -19.43
CA PHE A 23 -5.91 -25.46 -19.46
C PHE A 23 -5.99 -24.22 -18.56
N SER A 24 -5.04 -24.06 -17.65
CA SER A 24 -5.04 -23.04 -16.61
C SER A 24 -5.02 -21.62 -17.18
N ASP A 25 -4.20 -21.36 -18.19
CA ASP A 25 -4.09 -20.06 -18.86
C ASP A 25 -5.41 -19.60 -19.50
N HIS A 26 -6.08 -20.52 -20.20
CA HIS A 26 -7.36 -20.22 -20.84
C HIS A 26 -8.44 -19.91 -19.79
N TRP A 27 -8.44 -20.65 -18.69
CA TRP A 27 -9.38 -20.44 -17.60
C TRP A 27 -9.10 -19.14 -16.84
N LEU A 28 -7.84 -18.84 -16.49
CA LEU A 28 -7.43 -17.58 -15.85
C LEU A 28 -7.74 -16.35 -16.73
N SER A 29 -7.51 -16.43 -18.04
CA SER A 29 -7.83 -15.34 -18.97
C SER A 29 -9.35 -15.08 -19.03
N THR A 30 -10.16 -16.14 -18.96
CA THR A 30 -11.63 -16.03 -18.91
C THR A 30 -12.09 -15.40 -17.58
N LEU A 31 -11.47 -15.77 -16.46
CA LEU A 31 -11.73 -15.16 -15.15
C LEU A 31 -11.34 -13.69 -15.09
N ALA A 32 -10.17 -13.35 -15.63
CA ALA A 32 -9.69 -11.97 -15.70
C ALA A 32 -10.67 -11.08 -16.48
N ARG A 33 -11.20 -11.59 -17.61
CA ARG A 33 -12.20 -10.90 -18.43
C ARG A 33 -13.54 -10.72 -17.71
N ALA A 34 -14.02 -11.75 -17.01
CA ALA A 34 -15.25 -11.66 -16.22
C ALA A 34 -15.16 -10.60 -15.09
N CYS A 35 -13.96 -10.35 -14.57
CA CYS A 35 -13.73 -9.40 -13.47
C CYS A 35 -13.40 -7.96 -13.92
N THR A 36 -13.19 -7.72 -15.22
CA THR A 36 -12.77 -6.40 -15.75
C THR A 36 -13.90 -5.64 -16.43
N ASN A 37 -15.11 -6.22 -16.49
CA ASN A 37 -16.31 -5.54 -16.98
C ASN A 37 -16.76 -4.43 -16.01
N LYS A 38 -16.05 -3.31 -16.07
CA LYS A 38 -16.38 -2.04 -15.40
C LYS A 38 -17.76 -1.50 -15.80
N ALA A 39 -18.31 -1.97 -16.92
CA ALA A 39 -19.65 -1.59 -17.41
C ALA A 39 -20.78 -1.99 -16.44
N ALA A 40 -20.54 -2.89 -15.49
CA ALA A 40 -21.54 -3.31 -14.50
C ALA A 40 -21.54 -2.47 -13.21
N GLY A 41 -20.66 -1.48 -13.04
CA GLY A 41 -20.66 -0.61 -11.84
C GLY A 41 -20.24 -1.29 -10.52
N TYR A 42 -20.19 -2.62 -10.47
CA TYR A 42 -19.73 -3.37 -9.30
C TYR A 42 -18.22 -3.61 -9.38
N GLY A 43 -17.51 -3.32 -8.29
CA GLY A 43 -16.13 -3.78 -8.09
C GLY A 43 -16.01 -5.30 -8.15
N CYS A 44 -14.81 -5.84 -7.93
CA CYS A 44 -14.64 -7.29 -7.87
C CYS A 44 -15.50 -7.87 -6.74
N GLN A 45 -16.59 -8.57 -7.09
CA GLN A 45 -17.61 -9.05 -6.16
C GLN A 45 -17.08 -10.05 -5.11
N TYR A 46 -15.92 -10.66 -5.35
CA TYR A 46 -15.28 -11.62 -4.43
C TYR A 46 -13.74 -11.47 -4.48
N PRO A 47 -13.19 -10.44 -3.84
CA PRO A 47 -11.77 -10.10 -3.96
C PRO A 47 -10.85 -11.12 -3.25
N LEU A 48 -11.30 -11.75 -2.16
CA LEU A 48 -10.51 -12.76 -1.45
C LEU A 48 -10.48 -14.08 -2.21
N GLN A 49 -11.62 -14.55 -2.73
CA GLN A 49 -11.65 -15.66 -3.70
C GLN A 49 -10.67 -15.46 -4.85
N LYS A 50 -10.61 -14.24 -5.38
CA LYS A 50 -9.68 -13.92 -6.47
C LYS A 50 -8.23 -13.91 -6.00
N LEU A 51 -7.94 -13.37 -4.82
CA LEU A 51 -6.61 -13.44 -4.22
C LEU A 51 -6.16 -14.90 -4.10
N TRP A 52 -7.04 -15.79 -3.60
CA TRP A 52 -6.81 -17.23 -3.50
C TRP A 52 -6.50 -17.88 -4.85
N ILE A 53 -7.37 -17.71 -5.84
CA ILE A 53 -7.17 -18.30 -7.18
C ILE A 53 -5.83 -17.85 -7.76
N ASN A 54 -5.49 -16.57 -7.69
CA ASN A 54 -4.23 -16.08 -8.26
C ASN A 54 -3.00 -16.56 -7.46
N TRP A 55 -3.16 -16.85 -6.18
CA TRP A 55 -2.12 -17.47 -5.37
C TRP A 55 -1.86 -18.93 -5.78
N VAL A 56 -2.92 -19.74 -5.88
CA VAL A 56 -2.85 -21.16 -6.28
C VAL A 56 -2.20 -21.30 -7.65
N PHE A 57 -2.66 -20.51 -8.62
CA PHE A 57 -2.17 -20.57 -9.99
C PHE A 57 -0.91 -19.74 -10.26
N GLN A 58 -0.30 -19.19 -9.22
CA GLN A 58 0.97 -18.46 -9.30
C GLN A 58 0.98 -17.27 -10.29
N ASP A 59 -0.17 -16.63 -10.54
CA ASP A 59 -0.24 -15.37 -11.27
C ASP A 59 0.29 -14.23 -10.38
N ALA A 60 1.61 -14.09 -10.35
CA ALA A 60 2.30 -13.10 -9.53
C ALA A 60 1.85 -11.67 -9.83
N ARG A 61 1.52 -11.35 -11.09
CA ARG A 61 1.13 -10.00 -11.51
C ARG A 61 -0.24 -9.64 -10.96
N THR A 62 -1.23 -10.53 -11.12
CA THR A 62 -2.57 -10.29 -10.60
C THR A 62 -2.60 -10.39 -9.09
N PHE A 63 -1.86 -11.34 -8.49
CA PHE A 63 -1.73 -11.45 -7.04
C PHE A 63 -1.18 -10.15 -6.44
N LYS A 64 -0.06 -9.63 -6.95
CA LYS A 64 0.54 -8.34 -6.53
C LYS A 64 -0.45 -7.18 -6.63
N ARG A 65 -1.21 -7.11 -7.72
CA ARG A 65 -2.21 -6.05 -7.91
C ARG A 65 -3.35 -6.17 -6.90
N MET A 66 -3.83 -7.40 -6.65
CA MET A 66 -4.90 -7.67 -5.70
C MET A 66 -4.46 -7.40 -4.26
N SER A 67 -3.33 -7.96 -3.83
CA SER A 67 -2.74 -7.71 -2.50
C SER A 67 -2.49 -6.22 -2.27
N GLY A 68 -2.00 -5.51 -3.29
CA GLY A 68 -1.87 -4.05 -3.26
C GLY A 68 -3.20 -3.32 -3.01
N SER A 69 -4.30 -3.77 -3.61
CA SER A 69 -5.62 -3.15 -3.35
C SER A 69 -6.10 -3.35 -1.90
N PHE A 70 -5.79 -4.49 -1.28
CA PHE A 70 -6.08 -4.72 0.15
C PHE A 70 -5.25 -3.83 1.07
N VAL A 71 -4.00 -3.55 0.69
CA VAL A 71 -3.14 -2.58 1.40
C VAL A 71 -3.72 -1.17 1.34
N GLN A 72 -4.28 -0.78 0.18
CA GLN A 72 -4.84 0.57 -0.02
C GLN A 72 -6.17 0.78 0.71
N ALA A 73 -7.12 -0.13 0.56
CA ALA A 73 -8.53 0.10 0.91
C ALA A 73 -8.84 0.08 2.43
N GLY A 74 -8.01 -0.55 3.27
CA GLY A 74 -8.26 -0.65 4.71
C GLY A 74 -9.25 -1.75 5.08
N THR A 75 -9.17 -2.19 6.34
CA THR A 75 -9.80 -3.40 6.89
C THR A 75 -11.14 -3.08 7.55
N ASP A 76 -12.21 -3.17 6.79
CA ASP A 76 -13.53 -3.39 7.41
C ASP A 76 -14.02 -4.85 7.29
N GLY A 77 -13.25 -5.73 6.64
CA GLY A 77 -13.68 -7.12 6.44
C GLY A 77 -12.61 -8.15 6.65
N PHE A 78 -11.60 -7.81 7.45
CA PHE A 78 -10.69 -8.82 7.98
C PHE A 78 -10.99 -9.19 9.43
N ASP A 79 -11.51 -8.25 10.22
CA ASP A 79 -11.81 -8.48 11.62
C ASP A 79 -13.33 -8.70 11.76
N SER A 80 -13.73 -9.98 11.73
CA SER A 80 -15.07 -10.43 12.07
C SER A 80 -15.34 -10.22 13.58
N SER A 81 -15.43 -8.98 14.07
CA SER A 81 -15.87 -8.73 15.45
C SER A 81 -16.31 -7.29 15.75
N ASP A 82 -17.10 -6.64 14.91
CA ASP A 82 -18.15 -5.76 15.45
C ASP A 82 -19.23 -5.46 14.42
N GLY A 83 -20.48 -5.53 14.85
CA GLY A 83 -21.68 -5.34 14.01
C GLY A 83 -21.95 -3.87 13.70
N SER A 84 -20.98 -3.17 13.11
CA SER A 84 -21.16 -1.80 12.63
C SER A 84 -21.53 -1.81 11.14
N ASP A 85 -22.80 -1.47 10.87
CA ASP A 85 -23.47 -1.49 9.56
C ASP A 85 -22.95 -0.46 8.53
N THR A 86 -21.74 0.07 8.67
CA THR A 86 -21.20 1.07 7.73
C THR A 86 -19.79 0.73 7.29
N SER A 87 -19.66 -0.44 6.68
CA SER A 87 -18.41 -0.97 6.16
C SER A 87 -18.64 -1.53 4.77
N THR A 88 -17.87 -1.00 3.82
CA THR A 88 -18.05 -1.16 2.37
C THR A 88 -18.38 -2.59 1.92
N GLU A 89 -19.28 -2.71 0.93
CA GLU A 89 -19.75 -3.96 0.28
C GLU A 89 -18.64 -4.90 -0.26
N ILE A 90 -17.37 -4.54 -0.11
CA ILE A 90 -16.19 -5.21 -0.66
C ILE A 90 -15.87 -6.54 0.08
N MET A 91 -16.38 -6.75 1.30
CA MET A 91 -16.05 -7.94 2.10
C MET A 91 -17.28 -8.57 2.78
N LYS A 92 -18.30 -8.92 1.98
CA LYS A 92 -19.38 -9.83 2.43
C LYS A 92 -18.93 -11.31 2.51
N GLU A 93 -17.66 -11.57 2.24
CA GLU A 93 -17.09 -12.90 2.13
C GLU A 93 -16.53 -13.34 3.49
N LYS A 94 -17.06 -14.44 4.05
CA LYS A 94 -16.58 -14.97 5.33
C LYS A 94 -15.15 -15.48 5.14
N VAL A 95 -14.16 -14.72 5.62
CA VAL A 95 -12.73 -15.06 5.59
C VAL A 95 -12.51 -16.48 6.13
N ASP A 96 -13.23 -16.86 7.21
CA ASP A 96 -13.15 -18.17 7.86
C ASP A 96 -13.58 -19.35 6.97
N GLN A 97 -14.24 -19.09 5.85
CA GLN A 97 -14.72 -20.11 4.91
C GLN A 97 -13.81 -20.25 3.68
N LEU A 98 -12.77 -19.43 3.57
CA LEU A 98 -11.81 -19.51 2.48
C LEU A 98 -10.54 -20.23 2.96
N PRO A 99 -9.98 -21.16 2.17
CA PRO A 99 -8.75 -21.86 2.47
C PRO A 99 -7.51 -20.96 2.21
N ILE A 100 -7.62 -19.64 2.43
CA ILE A 100 -6.48 -18.75 2.31
C ILE A 100 -5.63 -18.90 3.57
N PRO A 101 -4.35 -19.27 3.46
CA PRO A 101 -3.46 -19.32 4.62
C PRO A 101 -3.46 -17.99 5.36
N SER A 102 -3.63 -18.03 6.68
CA SER A 102 -3.60 -16.83 7.54
C SER A 102 -2.31 -16.05 7.34
N SER A 103 -1.19 -16.75 7.11
CA SER A 103 0.12 -16.14 6.82
C SER A 103 0.10 -15.15 5.65
N ILE A 104 -0.65 -15.41 4.57
CA ILE A 104 -0.77 -14.48 3.44
C ILE A 104 -1.45 -13.20 3.89
N LEU A 105 -2.51 -13.34 4.67
CA LEU A 105 -3.35 -12.24 5.08
C LEU A 105 -2.68 -11.43 6.19
N ASP A 106 -2.00 -12.09 7.13
CA ASP A 106 -1.13 -11.49 8.12
C ASP A 106 0.00 -10.70 7.45
N THR A 107 0.59 -11.24 6.37
CA THR A 107 1.59 -10.53 5.57
C THR A 107 1.02 -9.25 4.96
N ILE A 108 -0.18 -9.31 4.37
CA ILE A 108 -0.86 -8.12 3.82
C ILE A 108 -1.14 -7.08 4.93
N LYS A 109 -1.62 -7.52 6.10
CA LYS A 109 -1.88 -6.66 7.25
C LYS A 109 -0.61 -6.00 7.78
N LEU A 110 0.44 -6.78 8.01
CA LEU A 110 1.74 -6.32 8.49
C LEU A 110 2.31 -5.28 7.52
N TYR A 111 2.24 -5.60 6.23
CA TYR A 111 2.73 -4.72 5.18
C TYR A 111 1.97 -3.39 5.10
N ARG A 112 0.64 -3.43 5.26
CA ARG A 112 -0.19 -2.24 5.37
C ARG A 112 0.23 -1.37 6.56
N ASN A 113 0.36 -1.97 7.73
CA ASN A 113 0.76 -1.25 8.95
C ASN A 113 2.14 -0.61 8.78
N HIS A 114 3.07 -1.33 8.16
CA HIS A 114 4.41 -0.80 7.88
C HIS A 114 4.36 0.42 6.95
N ILE A 115 3.69 0.34 5.79
CA ILE A 115 3.62 1.51 4.88
C ILE A 115 2.92 2.71 5.54
N ILE A 116 1.87 2.47 6.33
CA ILE A 116 1.20 3.54 7.07
C ILE A 116 2.20 4.19 8.05
N SER A 117 2.91 3.37 8.83
CA SER A 117 3.94 3.83 9.77
C SER A 117 5.01 4.67 9.07
N ASP A 118 5.62 4.15 8.02
CA ASP A 118 6.66 4.83 7.24
C ASP A 118 6.17 6.16 6.67
N THR A 119 4.92 6.20 6.18
CA THR A 119 4.35 7.41 5.60
C THR A 119 4.11 8.48 6.66
N ILE A 120 3.70 8.08 7.87
CA ILE A 120 3.54 8.98 9.02
C ILE A 120 4.92 9.47 9.48
N GLU A 121 5.90 8.58 9.56
CA GLU A 121 7.26 8.90 9.98
C GLU A 121 7.87 10.00 9.09
N VAL A 122 7.70 9.95 7.77
CA VAL A 122 8.16 11.02 6.86
C VAL A 122 7.60 12.40 7.23
N ILE A 123 6.34 12.48 7.67
CA ILE A 123 5.75 13.75 8.10
C ILE A 123 6.35 14.21 9.43
N HIS A 124 6.56 13.29 10.38
CA HIS A 124 7.17 13.59 11.67
C HIS A 124 8.65 13.97 11.55
N GLU A 125 9.42 13.33 10.67
CA GLU A 125 10.80 13.70 10.32
C GLU A 125 10.86 15.14 9.81
N LEU A 126 9.94 15.52 8.91
CA LEU A 126 9.86 16.89 8.41
C LEU A 126 9.52 17.87 9.53
N ILE A 127 8.56 17.54 10.40
CA ILE A 127 8.19 18.41 11.53
C ILE A 127 9.37 18.60 12.48
N THR A 128 10.09 17.53 12.82
CA THR A 128 11.31 17.59 13.63
C THR A 128 12.36 18.47 12.98
N LYS A 129 12.67 18.22 11.69
CA LYS A 129 13.63 18.99 10.91
C LYS A 129 13.34 20.50 10.92
N TYR A 130 12.09 20.91 10.78
CA TYR A 130 11.71 22.33 10.81
C TYR A 130 11.56 22.91 12.23
N SER A 131 11.54 22.07 13.27
CA SER A 131 11.49 22.49 14.68
C SER A 131 12.88 22.74 15.29
N GLU A 132 13.93 22.26 14.62
CA GLU A 132 15.31 22.45 15.06
C GLU A 132 15.79 23.90 14.93
N THR A 133 16.91 24.22 15.57
CA THR A 133 17.47 25.59 15.57
C THR A 133 18.20 25.95 14.26
N GLU A 134 18.54 24.94 13.45
CA GLU A 134 19.18 25.12 12.16
C GLU A 134 18.17 25.62 11.11
N THR A 135 18.62 26.53 10.24
CA THR A 135 17.77 27.12 9.21
C THR A 135 17.73 26.21 7.99
N CYS A 136 16.55 25.67 7.68
CA CYS A 136 16.32 24.78 6.55
C CYS A 136 16.15 25.55 5.22
N CYS A 137 15.62 26.77 5.27
CA CYS A 137 15.41 27.58 4.08
C CYS A 137 16.75 28.01 3.45
N THR A 138 16.98 27.59 2.21
CA THR A 138 18.20 27.90 1.43
C THR A 138 18.04 29.07 0.46
N ALA A 139 16.91 29.79 0.51
CA ALA A 139 16.64 30.93 -0.38
C ALA A 139 17.71 32.02 -0.22
N SER A 140 18.59 32.12 -1.22
CA SER A 140 19.74 33.06 -1.21
C SER A 140 19.33 34.52 -1.26
N THR A 141 18.11 34.81 -1.75
CA THR A 141 17.53 36.15 -1.84
C THR A 141 17.04 36.68 -0.50
N MET A 142 16.98 35.85 0.55
CA MET A 142 16.41 36.20 1.85
C MET A 142 17.49 36.38 2.93
N VAL A 143 17.35 37.45 3.73
CA VAL A 143 18.15 37.63 4.95
C VAL A 143 17.85 36.53 5.97
N LYS A 144 18.80 36.24 6.86
CA LYS A 144 18.73 35.10 7.80
C LYS A 144 17.46 35.10 8.67
N SER A 145 17.01 36.26 9.13
CA SER A 145 15.77 36.38 9.90
C SER A 145 14.54 35.95 9.10
N SER A 146 14.43 36.38 7.84
CA SER A 146 13.33 36.00 6.95
C SER A 146 13.37 34.51 6.58
N ARG A 147 14.56 33.89 6.50
CA ARG A 147 14.70 32.44 6.31
C ARG A 147 14.15 31.65 7.51
N ARG A 148 14.44 32.08 8.74
CA ARG A 148 13.85 31.50 9.96
C ARG A 148 12.33 31.65 9.99
N SER A 149 11.81 32.81 9.59
CA SER A 149 10.35 33.00 9.45
C SER A 149 9.75 32.08 8.38
N CYS A 150 10.48 31.82 7.28
CA CYS A 150 10.08 30.89 6.24
C CYS A 150 9.93 29.46 6.78
N ASP A 151 10.91 28.99 7.57
CA ASP A 151 10.89 27.69 8.23
C ASP A 151 9.75 27.58 9.24
N ALA A 152 9.54 28.62 10.06
CA ALA A 152 8.43 28.66 11.02
C ALA A 152 7.05 28.58 10.36
N ILE A 153 6.87 29.23 9.20
CA ILE A 153 5.64 29.13 8.41
C ILE A 153 5.47 27.70 7.89
N ALA A 154 6.49 27.12 7.28
CA ALA A 154 6.44 25.74 6.77
C ALA A 154 6.09 24.74 7.89
N LEU A 155 6.73 24.90 9.06
CA LEU A 155 6.43 24.11 10.26
C LEU A 155 4.96 24.24 10.67
N GLY A 156 4.43 25.48 10.75
CA GLY A 156 3.04 25.71 11.12
C GLY A 156 2.05 25.02 10.17
N TYR A 157 2.35 25.01 8.87
CA TYR A 157 1.53 24.27 7.89
C TYR A 157 1.65 22.76 8.04
N LEU A 158 2.85 22.23 8.29
CA LEU A 158 3.07 20.80 8.53
C LEU A 158 2.31 20.32 9.77
N ILE A 159 2.42 21.04 10.88
CA ILE A 159 1.71 20.72 12.13
C ILE A 159 0.18 20.77 11.91
N LYS A 160 -0.33 21.87 11.35
CA LYS A 160 -1.77 22.02 11.10
C LYS A 160 -2.30 20.96 10.14
N GLY A 161 -1.51 20.61 9.15
CA GLY A 161 -1.82 19.58 8.20
C GLY A 161 -1.82 18.17 8.82
N ALA A 162 -0.81 17.85 9.63
CA ALA A 162 -0.76 16.61 10.41
C ALA A 162 -1.96 16.47 11.36
N GLN A 163 -2.37 17.57 12.02
CA GLN A 163 -3.58 17.61 12.84
C GLN A 163 -4.84 17.31 12.02
N SER A 164 -4.95 17.93 10.85
CA SER A 164 -6.09 17.73 9.93
C SER A 164 -6.16 16.28 9.41
N ALA A 165 -4.99 15.65 9.22
CA ALA A 165 -4.87 14.24 8.85
C ALA A 165 -4.97 13.27 10.04
N LYS A 166 -5.17 13.76 11.27
CA LYS A 166 -5.21 12.96 12.51
C LYS A 166 -3.95 12.12 12.77
N ILE A 167 -2.80 12.59 12.31
CA ILE A 167 -1.48 11.97 12.55
C ILE A 167 -0.59 12.81 13.47
N TRP A 168 -1.16 13.89 14.04
CA TRP A 168 -0.50 14.73 15.03
C TRP A 168 -0.80 14.20 16.44
N SER A 169 0.26 14.02 17.22
CA SER A 169 0.50 12.81 18.04
C SER A 169 0.66 11.58 17.15
N MET A 170 1.82 10.92 17.23
CA MET A 170 2.15 9.78 16.39
C MET A 170 1.21 8.62 16.78
N PRO A 171 0.29 8.19 15.90
CA PRO A 171 -0.62 7.10 16.22
C PRO A 171 0.17 5.79 16.32
N THR A 172 -0.24 4.94 17.27
CA THR A 172 0.29 3.60 17.43
C THR A 172 -0.57 2.59 16.69
N GLN A 173 0.02 1.47 16.27
CA GLN A 173 -0.72 0.38 15.67
C GLN A 173 -1.70 -0.26 16.68
N PRO A 174 -2.83 -0.84 16.22
CA PRO A 174 -3.33 -0.84 14.84
C PRO A 174 -3.88 0.54 14.42
N TYR A 175 -3.78 0.88 13.13
CA TYR A 175 -4.28 2.16 12.61
C TYR A 175 -5.76 2.07 12.22
N ASP A 176 -6.56 3.04 12.68
CA ASP A 176 -8.01 3.14 12.43
C ASP A 176 -8.37 3.69 11.04
N PHE A 177 -7.41 3.82 10.14
CA PHE A 177 -7.60 4.37 8.80
C PHE A 177 -6.89 3.54 7.73
N SER A 178 -7.42 3.63 6.51
CA SER A 178 -6.81 3.01 5.34
C SER A 178 -5.61 3.81 4.84
N TYR A 179 -4.71 3.14 4.10
CA TYR A 179 -3.59 3.83 3.46
C TYR A 179 -4.07 4.82 2.40
N GLU A 180 -5.18 4.52 1.71
CA GLU A 180 -5.81 5.43 0.77
C GLU A 180 -6.27 6.72 1.45
N VAL A 181 -6.98 6.62 2.59
CA VAL A 181 -7.42 7.79 3.38
C VAL A 181 -6.22 8.61 3.86
N LEU A 182 -5.18 7.94 4.37
CA LEU A 182 -3.95 8.62 4.79
C LEU A 182 -3.29 9.38 3.64
N THR A 183 -3.07 8.72 2.50
CA THR A 183 -2.39 9.35 1.36
C THR A 183 -3.23 10.48 0.75
N TYR A 184 -4.57 10.37 0.76
CA TYR A 184 -5.45 11.46 0.39
C TYR A 184 -5.30 12.66 1.33
N ALA A 185 -5.33 12.43 2.65
CA ALA A 185 -5.16 13.47 3.65
C ALA A 185 -3.79 14.15 3.51
N ILE A 186 -2.72 13.39 3.29
CA ILE A 186 -1.37 13.92 3.08
C ILE A 186 -1.24 14.70 1.75
N ARG A 187 -1.83 14.22 0.66
CA ARG A 187 -1.86 14.98 -0.61
C ARG A 187 -2.60 16.31 -0.49
N SER A 188 -3.52 16.42 0.47
CA SER A 188 -4.28 17.64 0.73
C SER A 188 -3.53 18.68 1.58
N LEU A 189 -2.32 18.37 2.06
CA LEU A 189 -1.49 19.31 2.81
C LEU A 189 -1.09 20.50 1.94
N LYS A 190 -1.68 21.67 2.19
CA LYS A 190 -1.36 22.92 1.48
C LYS A 190 -0.15 23.61 2.13
N VAL A 191 1.01 22.95 2.16
CA VAL A 191 2.22 23.52 2.75
C VAL A 191 2.62 24.79 1.99
N LYS A 192 2.74 25.91 2.70
CA LYS A 192 3.25 27.16 2.16
C LYS A 192 4.49 27.58 2.90
N SER A 193 5.29 28.43 2.25
CA SER A 193 6.46 29.07 2.83
C SER A 193 6.59 30.50 2.31
N LEU A 194 7.37 31.32 3.00
CA LEU A 194 7.58 32.72 2.63
C LEU A 194 8.30 32.84 1.28
N CYS A 195 9.31 32.00 1.04
CA CYS A 195 10.10 32.00 -0.20
C CYS A 195 9.30 31.57 -1.45
N CYS A 196 8.08 31.06 -1.29
CA CYS A 196 7.18 30.68 -2.38
C CYS A 196 5.98 31.62 -2.55
N SER A 197 5.87 32.66 -1.72
CA SER A 197 4.73 33.59 -1.73
C SER A 197 4.89 34.76 -2.72
N ASP A 198 6.08 34.94 -3.30
CA ASP A 198 6.47 36.18 -4.00
C ASP A 198 6.46 36.15 -5.54
N LYS A 199 5.73 35.23 -6.19
CA LYS A 199 5.50 35.32 -7.65
C LYS A 199 4.03 35.44 -8.00
N ILE A 200 3.48 36.65 -7.80
CA ILE A 200 2.30 37.13 -8.51
C ILE A 200 2.68 37.21 -10.00
N GLY A 201 2.32 36.18 -10.79
CA GLY A 201 2.47 36.21 -12.25
C GLY A 201 3.12 35.00 -12.92
N SER A 202 3.53 33.96 -12.18
CA SER A 202 3.96 32.70 -12.80
C SER A 202 3.13 31.53 -12.25
N PRO A 203 2.41 30.77 -13.09
CA PRO A 203 1.60 29.61 -12.67
C PRO A 203 2.49 28.39 -12.40
N GLY A 204 3.56 28.58 -11.65
CA GLY A 204 4.43 27.53 -11.15
C GLY A 204 4.10 27.28 -9.70
N THR A 205 3.48 26.14 -9.41
CA THR A 205 3.37 25.57 -8.06
C THR A 205 4.78 25.26 -7.54
N HIS A 206 5.46 26.28 -7.02
CA HIS A 206 6.78 26.09 -6.42
C HIS A 206 6.59 25.32 -5.12
N ASP A 207 6.94 24.04 -5.15
CA ASP A 207 6.97 23.18 -3.98
C ASP A 207 7.93 23.78 -2.94
N ALA A 208 7.35 24.43 -1.94
CA ALA A 208 8.05 25.06 -0.86
C ALA A 208 9.04 24.08 -0.23
N HIS A 209 10.33 24.35 -0.44
CA HIS A 209 11.44 23.53 0.07
C HIS A 209 11.42 22.07 -0.42
N ALA A 210 10.78 21.78 -1.55
CA ALA A 210 10.58 20.42 -2.07
C ALA A 210 9.85 19.47 -1.08
N ILE A 211 9.09 20.01 -0.11
CA ILE A 211 8.44 19.22 0.94
C ILE A 211 7.45 18.25 0.33
N MET A 212 6.57 18.72 -0.55
CA MET A 212 5.55 17.87 -1.14
C MET A 212 6.16 16.82 -2.07
N SER A 213 7.22 17.18 -2.81
CA SER A 213 7.97 16.26 -3.66
C SER A 213 8.66 15.17 -2.84
N HIS A 214 9.24 15.52 -1.70
CA HIS A 214 9.85 14.56 -0.78
C HIS A 214 8.81 13.56 -0.26
N ILE A 215 7.66 14.05 0.21
CA ILE A 215 6.55 13.22 0.67
C ILE A 215 6.03 12.31 -0.45
N MET A 216 5.78 12.86 -1.64
CA MET A 216 5.24 12.10 -2.77
C MET A 216 6.23 11.08 -3.32
N LEU A 217 7.54 11.38 -3.30
CA LEU A 217 8.58 10.42 -3.68
C LEU A 217 8.55 9.21 -2.75
N ARG A 218 8.42 9.42 -1.43
CA ARG A 218 8.33 8.34 -0.44
C ARG A 218 7.05 7.53 -0.60
N ILE A 219 5.90 8.18 -0.83
CA ILE A 219 4.62 7.49 -1.11
C ILE A 219 4.70 6.68 -2.41
N LYS A 220 5.31 7.21 -3.47
CA LYS A 220 5.44 6.53 -4.77
C LYS A 220 6.39 5.34 -4.70
N ASN A 221 7.45 5.46 -3.91
CA ASN A 221 8.45 4.41 -3.70
C ASN A 221 8.07 3.46 -2.56
N ALA A 222 6.88 3.61 -1.96
CA ALA A 222 6.36 2.63 -1.03
C ALA A 222 6.44 1.26 -1.74
N PRO A 223 7.10 0.26 -1.13
CA PRO A 223 7.31 -1.00 -1.81
C PRO A 223 5.95 -1.63 -2.19
N CYS A 224 5.98 -2.72 -2.93
CA CYS A 224 4.78 -3.48 -3.24
C CYS A 224 5.02 -4.94 -2.83
N ILE A 225 3.95 -5.62 -2.41
CA ILE A 225 4.02 -7.06 -2.11
C ILE A 225 4.28 -7.80 -3.42
N THR A 226 5.55 -8.09 -3.70
CA THR A 226 5.98 -8.96 -4.81
C THR A 226 6.22 -10.36 -4.30
N LYS A 227 5.80 -11.36 -5.08
CA LYS A 227 6.44 -12.68 -5.02
C LYS A 227 7.78 -12.58 -5.77
N TYR A 228 8.79 -13.27 -5.26
CA TYR A 228 10.16 -13.48 -5.79
C TYR A 228 10.40 -13.07 -7.27
N ASP A 229 11.48 -12.32 -7.52
CA ASP A 229 12.07 -12.11 -8.85
C ASP A 229 13.35 -12.96 -8.92
N GLU A 230 13.38 -13.96 -9.81
CA GLU A 230 14.58 -14.80 -10.02
C GLU A 230 15.70 -14.09 -10.79
N SER A 231 15.50 -12.83 -11.20
CA SER A 231 16.52 -12.04 -11.88
C SER A 231 17.15 -11.01 -10.94
N GLN A 232 18.45 -11.18 -10.68
CA GLN A 232 19.26 -10.20 -9.95
C GLN A 232 19.19 -8.82 -10.61
N ASP A 233 18.64 -7.83 -9.91
CA ASP A 233 19.35 -6.57 -9.69
C ASP A 233 18.99 -6.02 -8.30
N SER A 234 20.00 -6.01 -7.43
CA SER A 234 19.91 -5.62 -6.04
C SER A 234 19.69 -4.11 -5.92
N ARG A 235 18.45 -3.70 -5.71
CA ARG A 235 18.07 -2.50 -4.94
C ARG A 235 16.54 -2.46 -4.80
N THR A 236 16.05 -2.39 -3.55
CA THR A 236 14.63 -2.33 -3.11
C THR A 236 13.81 -3.62 -3.10
N ILE A 237 14.40 -4.70 -2.57
CA ILE A 237 13.65 -5.79 -1.95
C ILE A 237 13.85 -5.62 -0.44
N TRP A 238 12.78 -5.50 0.34
CA TRP A 238 12.90 -5.52 1.80
C TRP A 238 13.53 -6.86 2.21
N PRO A 239 14.64 -6.84 2.97
CA PRO A 239 15.03 -8.00 3.74
C PRO A 239 14.05 -8.09 4.91
N LEU A 240 13.04 -8.96 4.79
CA LEU A 240 12.47 -9.54 5.99
C LEU A 240 13.57 -10.43 6.55
N ASP A 241 14.38 -9.92 7.47
CA ASP A 241 15.26 -10.75 8.28
C ASP A 241 14.37 -11.80 8.99
N GLY A 242 14.26 -12.98 8.38
CA GLY A 242 13.60 -14.17 8.92
C GLY A 242 12.24 -14.57 8.33
N LEU A 243 11.71 -13.93 7.29
CA LEU A 243 10.47 -14.37 6.63
C LEU A 243 10.58 -14.28 5.11
N GLU A 244 11.27 -15.25 4.51
CA GLU A 244 11.19 -15.40 3.06
C GLU A 244 9.80 -15.93 2.69
N ILE A 245 9.23 -15.50 1.56
CA ILE A 245 8.05 -16.17 0.98
C ILE A 245 8.30 -17.68 0.79
N ASN A 246 9.57 -18.08 0.65
CA ASN A 246 10.03 -19.47 0.59
C ASN A 246 9.80 -20.26 1.89
N ASP A 247 9.67 -19.60 3.04
CA ASP A 247 9.31 -20.25 4.31
C ASP A 247 7.85 -20.69 4.36
N PHE A 248 7.02 -20.17 3.44
CA PHE A 248 5.59 -20.46 3.32
C PHE A 248 5.24 -21.26 2.06
N LEU A 249 6.24 -21.62 1.25
CA LEU A 249 6.09 -22.59 0.18
C LEU A 249 6.33 -24.00 0.74
N PRO A 250 5.62 -25.04 0.26
CA PRO A 250 5.97 -26.42 0.59
C PRO A 250 7.44 -26.66 0.22
N LYS A 251 8.28 -26.98 1.22
CA LYS A 251 9.76 -27.00 1.15
C LYS A 251 10.38 -28.05 0.20
N ASP A 252 9.62 -28.69 -0.68
CA ASP A 252 10.13 -29.70 -1.61
C ASP A 252 9.49 -29.56 -3.00
N ARG A 253 9.96 -28.64 -3.85
CA ARG A 253 9.64 -28.65 -5.30
C ARG A 253 10.81 -28.37 -6.25
N ASN A 254 12.06 -28.45 -5.77
CA ASN A 254 13.27 -28.34 -6.60
C ASN A 254 14.27 -29.48 -6.38
N LYS A 255 13.80 -30.69 -6.09
CA LYS A 255 14.61 -31.91 -6.19
C LYS A 255 13.97 -32.88 -7.18
N LYS A 256 14.29 -32.69 -8.45
CA LYS A 256 14.57 -33.70 -9.51
C LYS A 256 14.44 -33.04 -10.89
N ARG A 257 15.40 -32.17 -11.20
CA ARG A 257 15.90 -32.07 -12.58
C ARG A 257 17.20 -32.87 -12.59
N GLY A 258 17.10 -34.09 -13.06
CA GLY A 258 18.15 -35.08 -13.20
C GLY A 258 17.54 -36.29 -13.89
#